data_AF-A0A957Z970-F1
#
_entry.id   AF-A0A957Z970-F1
#
_cell.length_a   1.000
_cell.length_b   1.000
_cell.length_c   1.000
_cell.angle_alpha   90.00
_cell.angle_beta   90.00
_cell.angle_gamma   90.00
#
_symmetry.space_group_name_H-M   'P 1'
#
loop_
_entity.id
_entity.type
_entity.pdbx_description
1 polymer ?
#
loop_
_entity_poly.entity_id
_entity_poly.type
_entity_poly.pdbx_seq_one_letter_code
_entity_poly.pdbx_strand_id
1 'polypeptide(L)'
;MQNTQFETPSTTWSGLGRLLEGPVGWLITLILIGVLLAAALLLPPVNLLERLGGLATTRIPAGIGGSVRDPDGTLLNFPGEGVQSAFSASLESTPRADFIEGRGGQDIYTAASTLPNFLVPKSPLYHTTVSGQAPDTTIVSIPIPNDSLPYETLDLYMWTGQSWEHLPNEVLATSDVVEARLNFVPEYFMIMQTSGAGNIPEATATLEFNSQLPDGAVVANEMVSGLRLRGDGALDGDAPYNNDGRTIPIIRNWEGDSWAPTVRTDLINNLLIDIGQQENQLNAVEQTILLNSYPGVVIDYRGVDAL
;
A
#
# COMPACT_ATOMS: atom_id res chain seq x y z
N MET A 1 72.92 -47.63 12.19
CA MET A 1 72.70 -48.11 10.81
C MET A 1 71.20 -48.25 10.61
N GLN A 2 70.55 -47.20 10.12
CA GLN A 2 69.16 -47.17 9.72
C GLN A 2 69.13 -46.34 8.44
N ASN A 3 68.53 -46.87 7.38
CA ASN A 3 68.05 -46.09 6.25
C ASN A 3 66.90 -46.88 5.62
N THR A 4 65.70 -46.46 6.03
CA THR A 4 64.42 -46.88 5.51
C THR A 4 64.20 -46.18 4.16
N GLN A 5 63.73 -46.95 3.17
CA GLN A 5 63.45 -46.50 1.82
C GLN A 5 62.30 -45.49 1.79
N PHE A 6 62.47 -44.40 1.03
CA PHE A 6 61.37 -43.52 0.64
C PHE A 6 60.81 -44.00 -0.70
N GLU A 7 59.53 -44.37 -0.71
CA GLU A 7 58.73 -44.51 -1.93
C GLU A 7 58.55 -43.14 -2.58
N THR A 8 58.85 -43.03 -3.87
CA THR A 8 58.56 -41.84 -4.69
C THR A 8 57.15 -41.94 -5.29
N PRO A 9 56.32 -40.89 -5.23
CA PRO A 9 54.99 -40.91 -5.83
C PRO A 9 55.04 -40.74 -7.36
N SER A 10 54.09 -41.39 -8.03
CA SER A 10 53.86 -41.39 -9.48
C SER A 10 53.63 -40.00 -10.06
N THR A 11 54.48 -39.60 -11.01
CA THR A 11 54.41 -38.39 -11.83
C THR A 11 53.43 -38.57 -13.01
N THR A 12 52.14 -38.33 -12.78
CA THR A 12 51.11 -38.22 -13.83
C THR A 12 51.13 -36.88 -14.57
N TRP A 13 52.04 -35.96 -14.20
CA TRP A 13 52.07 -34.58 -14.71
C TRP A 13 53.00 -34.34 -15.91
N SER A 14 53.84 -35.31 -16.30
CA SER A 14 54.81 -35.10 -17.39
C SER A 14 54.23 -35.19 -18.81
N GLY A 15 52.98 -35.68 -18.97
CA GLY A 15 52.32 -35.84 -20.27
C GLY A 15 51.64 -34.56 -20.79
N LEU A 16 51.11 -33.71 -19.89
CA LEU A 16 50.39 -32.49 -20.26
C LEU A 16 51.32 -31.40 -20.81
N GLY A 17 52.55 -31.30 -20.30
CA GLY A 17 53.52 -30.28 -20.74
C GLY A 17 53.97 -30.47 -22.20
N ARG A 18 54.10 -31.72 -22.68
CA ARG A 18 54.60 -32.00 -24.04
C ARG A 18 53.56 -31.80 -25.15
N LEU A 19 52.27 -31.76 -24.82
CA LEU A 19 51.19 -31.47 -25.77
C LEU A 19 50.98 -29.95 -25.99
N LEU A 20 51.45 -29.12 -25.06
CA LEU A 20 51.29 -27.65 -25.12
C LEU A 20 52.44 -26.94 -25.86
N GLU A 21 53.60 -27.58 -26.08
CA GLU A 21 54.78 -26.96 -26.73
C GLU A 21 54.94 -27.28 -28.23
N GLY A 22 54.02 -28.05 -28.82
CA GLY A 22 53.99 -28.31 -30.27
C GLY A 22 53.13 -27.31 -31.04
N PRO A 23 53.21 -27.25 -32.39
CA PRO A 23 52.38 -26.36 -33.24
C PRO A 23 50.85 -26.55 -33.10
N VAL A 24 50.41 -27.63 -32.43
CA VAL A 24 49.01 -27.92 -32.10
C VAL A 24 48.59 -27.31 -30.75
N GLY A 25 49.54 -26.99 -29.86
CA GLY A 25 49.28 -26.40 -28.54
C GLY A 25 48.63 -25.02 -28.62
N TRP A 26 48.94 -24.24 -29.67
CA TRP A 26 48.30 -22.94 -29.90
C TRP A 26 46.80 -23.08 -30.19
N LEU A 27 46.39 -24.07 -31.00
CA LEU A 27 44.99 -24.37 -31.30
C LEU A 27 44.22 -24.82 -30.05
N ILE A 28 44.82 -25.71 -29.25
CA ILE A 28 44.21 -26.18 -28.00
C ILE A 28 44.03 -25.00 -27.02
N THR A 29 45.03 -24.12 -26.93
CA THR A 29 44.98 -22.94 -26.05
C THR A 29 43.88 -21.97 -26.51
N LEU A 30 43.74 -21.73 -27.81
CA LEU A 30 42.72 -20.84 -28.37
C LEU A 30 41.30 -21.36 -28.11
N ILE A 31 41.09 -22.67 -28.29
CA ILE A 31 39.80 -23.32 -28.00
C ILE A 31 39.52 -23.28 -26.50
N LEU A 32 40.51 -23.58 -25.66
CA LEU A 32 40.37 -23.59 -24.21
C LEU A 32 40.03 -22.19 -23.67
N ILE A 33 40.68 -21.14 -24.19
CA ILE A 33 40.36 -19.74 -23.86
C ILE A 33 38.91 -19.40 -24.25
N GLY A 34 38.47 -19.80 -25.44
CA GLY A 34 37.08 -19.59 -25.88
C GLY A 34 36.05 -20.28 -24.97
N VAL A 35 36.32 -21.53 -24.57
CA VAL A 35 35.47 -22.29 -23.65
C VAL A 35 35.49 -21.68 -22.24
N LEU A 36 36.66 -21.25 -21.74
CA LEU A 36 36.79 -20.58 -20.44
C LEU A 36 36.08 -19.22 -20.42
N LEU A 37 36.13 -18.45 -21.51
CA LEU A 37 35.38 -17.20 -21.66
C LEU A 37 33.87 -17.47 -21.65
N ALA A 38 33.39 -18.44 -22.42
CA ALA A 38 31.98 -18.82 -22.43
C ALA A 38 31.51 -19.28 -21.03
N ALA A 39 32.31 -20.11 -20.36
CA ALA A 39 32.03 -20.56 -18.99
C ALA A 39 32.04 -19.39 -17.99
N ALA A 40 33.00 -18.46 -18.08
CA ALA A 40 33.05 -17.28 -17.23
C ALA A 40 31.85 -16.34 -17.43
N LEU A 41 31.31 -16.28 -18.64
CA LEU A 41 30.10 -15.52 -18.97
C LEU A 41 28.80 -16.18 -18.45
N LEU A 42 28.82 -17.51 -18.28
CA LEU A 42 27.71 -18.31 -17.74
C LEU A 42 27.76 -18.46 -16.21
N LEU A 43 28.91 -18.21 -15.57
CA LEU A 43 29.06 -18.30 -14.12
C LEU A 43 28.51 -17.05 -13.41
N PRO A 44 27.98 -17.19 -12.17
CA PRO A 44 27.68 -16.04 -11.32
C PRO A 44 28.97 -15.26 -11.04
N PRO A 45 29.04 -13.92 -11.22
CA PRO A 45 27.94 -12.94 -11.22
C PRO A 45 27.47 -12.44 -12.60
N VAL A 46 28.06 -12.90 -13.71
CA VAL A 46 27.78 -12.32 -15.04
C VAL A 46 26.48 -12.87 -15.62
N ASN A 47 26.25 -14.18 -15.49
CA ASN A 47 25.06 -14.92 -15.91
C ASN A 47 24.30 -14.30 -17.11
N LEU A 48 24.97 -14.24 -18.27
CA LEU A 48 24.43 -13.55 -19.45
C LEU A 48 23.08 -14.13 -19.90
N LEU A 49 22.79 -15.39 -19.64
CA LEU A 49 21.55 -16.04 -20.04
C LEU A 49 20.34 -15.48 -19.28
N GLU A 50 20.49 -15.27 -17.97
CA GLU A 50 19.48 -14.61 -17.13
C GLU A 50 19.34 -13.12 -17.50
N ARG A 51 20.46 -12.44 -17.77
CA ARG A 51 20.44 -11.03 -18.20
C ARG A 51 19.79 -10.84 -19.58
N LEU A 52 19.99 -11.75 -20.52
CA LEU A 52 19.32 -11.72 -21.83
C LEU A 52 17.84 -12.08 -21.71
N GLY A 53 17.45 -12.89 -20.72
CA GLY A 53 16.05 -13.17 -20.39
C GLY A 53 15.30 -11.95 -19.84
N GLY A 54 15.91 -11.18 -18.93
CA GLY A 54 15.32 -9.94 -18.38
C GLY A 54 15.26 -8.78 -19.38
N LEU A 55 16.10 -8.78 -20.43
CA LEU A 55 16.11 -7.74 -21.46
C LEU A 55 15.16 -8.00 -22.64
N ALA A 56 14.27 -9.00 -22.55
CA ALA A 56 13.34 -9.35 -23.63
C ALA A 56 12.19 -8.33 -23.72
N THR A 57 12.49 -7.13 -24.21
CA THR A 57 11.47 -6.13 -24.50
C THR A 57 10.69 -6.52 -25.76
N THR A 58 9.37 -6.58 -25.65
CA THR A 58 8.47 -6.85 -26.78
C THR A 58 8.15 -5.55 -27.49
N ARG A 59 8.38 -5.53 -28.80
CA ARG A 59 8.02 -4.37 -29.64
C ARG A 59 6.53 -4.39 -29.96
N ILE A 60 5.86 -3.28 -29.69
CA ILE A 60 4.43 -3.10 -29.90
C ILE A 60 4.20 -2.07 -31.02
N PRO A 61 3.59 -2.48 -32.16
CA PRO A 61 3.35 -1.59 -33.29
C PRO A 61 2.17 -0.63 -33.07
N ALA A 62 2.29 0.58 -33.63
CA ALA A 62 1.26 1.61 -33.61
C ALA A 62 -0.02 1.17 -34.32
N GLY A 63 -1.18 1.53 -33.77
CA GLY A 63 -2.51 1.24 -34.35
C GLY A 63 -2.93 -0.24 -34.36
N ILE A 64 -2.02 -1.18 -34.06
CA ILE A 64 -2.32 -2.61 -33.97
C ILE A 64 -2.41 -3.04 -32.50
N GLY A 65 -1.55 -2.49 -31.64
CA GLY A 65 -1.47 -2.89 -30.24
C GLY A 65 -0.68 -4.18 -30.05
N GLY A 66 -0.77 -4.75 -28.85
CA GLY A 66 -0.05 -5.96 -28.48
C GLY A 66 -0.15 -6.26 -26.98
N SER A 67 0.60 -7.23 -26.50
CA SER A 67 0.59 -7.58 -25.08
C SER A 67 1.94 -8.09 -24.60
N VAL A 68 2.22 -7.88 -23.32
CA VAL A 68 3.31 -8.54 -22.58
C VAL A 68 2.73 -9.43 -21.49
N ARG A 69 3.41 -10.52 -21.16
CA ARG A 69 2.90 -11.55 -20.25
C ARG A 69 3.99 -12.03 -19.29
N ASP A 70 3.61 -12.23 -18.04
CA ASP A 70 4.43 -12.90 -17.03
C ASP A 70 4.16 -14.43 -17.03
N PRO A 71 5.14 -15.28 -16.73
CA PRO A 71 4.93 -16.73 -16.61
C PRO A 71 3.78 -17.19 -15.72
N ASP A 72 3.37 -16.38 -14.73
CA ASP A 72 2.24 -16.70 -13.86
C ASP A 72 0.85 -16.52 -14.50
N GLY A 73 0.79 -15.98 -15.72
CA GLY A 73 -0.45 -15.74 -16.47
C GLY A 73 -0.89 -14.28 -16.47
N THR A 74 -0.23 -13.41 -15.73
CA THR A 74 -0.48 -11.96 -15.74
C THR A 74 -0.21 -11.37 -17.11
N LEU A 75 -1.13 -10.54 -17.59
CA LEU A 75 -1.13 -9.97 -18.93
C LEU A 75 -1.30 -8.45 -18.85
N LEU A 76 -0.44 -7.73 -19.58
CA LEU A 76 -0.67 -6.33 -19.93
C LEU A 76 -1.01 -6.30 -21.41
N ASN A 77 -2.25 -5.96 -21.72
CA ASN A 77 -2.74 -5.78 -23.07
C ASN A 77 -2.81 -4.29 -23.40
N PHE A 78 -2.31 -3.91 -24.57
CA PHE A 78 -2.26 -2.55 -25.08
C PHE A 78 -3.14 -2.49 -26.33
N PRO A 79 -4.39 -2.02 -26.22
CA PRO A 79 -5.32 -1.95 -27.34
C PRO A 79 -4.78 -1.02 -28.44
N GLY A 80 -4.95 -1.40 -29.71
CA GLY A 80 -4.39 -0.66 -30.84
C GLY A 80 -4.84 0.81 -30.91
N GLU A 81 -6.05 1.10 -30.46
CA GLU A 81 -6.60 2.45 -30.34
C GLU A 81 -5.84 3.36 -29.37
N GLY A 82 -5.18 2.78 -28.36
CA GLY A 82 -4.38 3.52 -27.37
C GLY A 82 -2.90 3.63 -27.74
N VAL A 83 -2.45 3.04 -28.86
CA VAL A 83 -1.03 3.02 -29.28
C VAL A 83 -0.79 3.98 -30.44
N GLN A 84 -0.47 5.25 -30.12
CA GLN A 84 -0.22 6.29 -31.12
C GLN A 84 1.10 6.13 -31.87
N SER A 85 2.13 5.61 -31.21
CA SER A 85 3.43 5.32 -31.80
C SER A 85 3.99 4.01 -31.28
N ALA A 86 4.88 3.39 -32.06
CA ALA A 86 5.44 2.11 -31.68
C ALA A 86 6.36 2.28 -30.46
N PHE A 87 6.21 1.40 -29.48
CA PHE A 87 7.02 1.37 -28.27
C PHE A 87 7.51 -0.05 -28.01
N SER A 88 8.37 -0.21 -27.01
CA SER A 88 8.77 -1.53 -26.53
C SER A 88 8.41 -1.63 -25.05
N ALA A 89 7.84 -2.76 -24.63
CA ALA A 89 7.52 -3.01 -23.23
C ALA A 89 8.06 -4.36 -22.74
N SER A 90 8.39 -4.43 -21.46
CA SER A 90 8.66 -5.67 -20.73
C SER A 90 7.85 -5.71 -19.44
N LEU A 91 7.58 -6.92 -18.97
CA LEU A 91 6.93 -7.18 -17.70
C LEU A 91 7.81 -8.17 -16.92
N GLU A 92 8.22 -7.75 -15.74
CA GLU A 92 9.00 -8.55 -14.80
C GLU A 92 8.21 -8.70 -13.49
N SER A 93 8.51 -9.73 -12.72
CA SER A 93 7.89 -9.96 -11.42
C SER A 93 8.95 -10.22 -10.35
N THR A 94 8.78 -9.57 -9.20
CA THR A 94 9.50 -9.87 -7.97
C THR A 94 8.62 -10.78 -7.12
N PRO A 95 9.06 -12.01 -6.79
CA PRO A 95 8.29 -12.93 -5.97
C PRO A 95 7.83 -12.27 -4.67
N ARG A 96 6.61 -12.57 -4.23
CA ARG A 96 6.02 -11.97 -3.02
C ARG A 96 6.93 -12.10 -1.79
N ALA A 97 7.57 -13.26 -1.61
CA ALA A 97 8.48 -13.49 -0.48
C ALA A 97 9.66 -12.52 -0.51
N ASP A 98 10.27 -12.32 -1.68
CA ASP A 98 11.38 -11.39 -1.86
C ASP A 98 10.94 -9.93 -1.68
N PHE A 99 9.76 -9.56 -2.18
CA PHE A 99 9.17 -8.24 -1.98
C PHE A 99 8.99 -7.93 -0.49
N ILE A 100 8.36 -8.83 0.28
CA ILE A 100 8.10 -8.64 1.72
C ILE A 100 9.43 -8.53 2.50
N GLU A 101 10.45 -9.28 2.08
CA GLU A 101 11.78 -9.23 2.69
C GLU A 101 12.62 -8.03 2.21
N GLY A 102 12.09 -7.18 1.31
CA GLY A 102 12.79 -6.03 0.73
C GLY A 102 13.97 -6.41 -0.16
N ARG A 103 13.97 -7.64 -0.70
CA ARG A 103 15.03 -8.17 -1.57
C ARG A 103 14.72 -7.79 -3.03
N GLY A 104 15.18 -6.62 -3.44
CA GLY A 104 15.01 -6.17 -4.83
C GLY A 104 15.71 -4.87 -5.19
N GLY A 105 16.56 -4.34 -4.30
CA GLY A 105 17.13 -3.01 -4.43
C GLY A 105 16.36 -1.97 -3.62
N GLN A 106 16.80 -0.72 -3.70
CA GLN A 106 16.34 0.36 -2.83
C GLN A 106 14.87 0.71 -3.04
N ASP A 107 14.39 0.68 -4.28
CA ASP A 107 13.02 1.08 -4.61
C ASP A 107 12.00 0.05 -4.11
N ILE A 108 12.32 -1.25 -4.26
CA ILE A 108 11.52 -2.36 -3.74
C ILE A 108 11.51 -2.36 -2.21
N TYR A 109 12.66 -2.13 -1.57
CA TYR A 109 12.73 -1.99 -0.12
C TYR A 109 11.84 -0.85 0.38
N THR A 110 11.89 0.31 -0.30
CA THR A 110 11.07 1.47 0.05
C THR A 110 9.59 1.13 -0.09
N ALA A 111 9.18 0.57 -1.22
CA ALA A 111 7.80 0.15 -1.47
C ALA A 111 7.28 -0.82 -0.38
N ALA A 112 8.08 -1.83 -0.02
CA ALA A 112 7.72 -2.80 1.03
C ALA A 112 7.63 -2.15 2.42
N SER A 113 8.58 -1.28 2.77
CA SER A 113 8.61 -0.60 4.08
C SER A 113 7.50 0.44 4.26
N THR A 114 6.92 0.94 3.16
CA THR A 114 5.85 1.94 3.17
C THR A 114 4.46 1.30 3.01
N LEU A 115 4.38 -0.02 3.00
CA LEU A 115 3.13 -0.74 2.84
C LEU A 115 2.22 -0.50 4.07
N PRO A 116 1.00 0.00 3.89
CA PRO A 116 0.07 0.19 5.00
C PRO A 116 -0.22 -1.12 5.72
N ASN A 117 -0.31 -1.08 7.05
CA ASN A 117 -0.55 -2.26 7.89
C ASN A 117 -1.88 -2.99 7.62
N PHE A 118 -2.80 -2.33 6.93
CA PHE A 118 -4.08 -2.90 6.55
C PHE A 118 -4.06 -3.60 5.19
N LEU A 119 -2.99 -3.46 4.40
CA LEU A 119 -2.84 -4.15 3.13
C LEU A 119 -2.01 -5.42 3.30
N VAL A 120 -2.44 -6.50 2.66
CA VAL A 120 -1.75 -7.80 2.67
C VAL A 120 -1.40 -8.21 1.24
N PRO A 121 -0.11 -8.27 0.88
CA PRO A 121 0.33 -8.73 -0.44
C PRO A 121 -0.18 -10.14 -0.80
N LYS A 122 -0.74 -10.31 -2.01
CA LYS A 122 -1.24 -11.61 -2.51
C LYS A 122 -0.55 -12.11 -3.78
N SER A 123 -0.18 -11.21 -4.69
CA SER A 123 0.59 -11.55 -5.89
C SER A 123 2.09 -11.20 -5.73
N PRO A 124 2.94 -11.55 -6.72
CA PRO A 124 4.22 -10.88 -6.95
C PRO A 124 4.05 -9.36 -7.12
N LEU A 125 5.14 -8.62 -6.93
CA LEU A 125 5.23 -7.22 -7.36
C LEU A 125 5.65 -7.21 -8.84
N TYR A 126 4.74 -6.77 -9.71
CA TYR A 126 5.03 -6.65 -11.13
C TYR A 126 5.69 -5.31 -11.42
N HIS A 127 6.64 -5.32 -12.35
CA HIS A 127 7.35 -4.15 -12.84
C HIS A 127 7.25 -4.10 -14.37
N THR A 128 6.67 -3.02 -14.89
CA THR A 128 6.55 -2.77 -16.32
C THR A 128 7.53 -1.70 -16.74
N THR A 129 8.40 -2.01 -17.70
CA THR A 129 9.27 -1.02 -18.33
C THR A 129 8.75 -0.68 -19.72
N VAL A 130 8.62 0.62 -20.02
CA VAL A 130 8.22 1.11 -21.35
C VAL A 130 9.33 1.97 -21.94
N SER A 131 9.73 1.66 -23.17
CA SER A 131 10.69 2.41 -23.97
C SER A 131 10.03 2.98 -25.22
N GLY A 132 9.94 4.31 -25.30
CA GLY A 132 9.22 5.03 -26.35
C GLY A 132 8.11 5.89 -25.76
N GLN A 133 7.15 6.27 -26.60
CA GLN A 133 5.95 6.94 -26.11
C GLN A 133 5.02 5.91 -25.45
N ALA A 134 4.65 6.13 -24.19
CA ALA A 134 3.70 5.27 -23.51
C ALA A 134 2.32 5.33 -24.20
N PRO A 135 1.59 4.21 -24.25
CA PRO A 135 0.22 4.18 -24.76
C PRO A 135 -0.75 4.89 -23.80
N ASP A 136 -1.86 5.36 -24.35
CA ASP A 136 -2.92 6.08 -23.63
C ASP A 136 -3.89 5.11 -22.92
N THR A 137 -3.79 3.81 -23.17
CA THR A 137 -4.70 2.80 -22.61
C THR A 137 -3.98 1.47 -22.41
N THR A 138 -4.22 0.86 -21.26
CA THR A 138 -3.70 -0.47 -20.88
C THR A 138 -4.80 -1.26 -20.19
N ILE A 139 -4.89 -2.54 -20.50
CA ILE A 139 -5.75 -3.49 -19.77
C ILE A 139 -4.82 -4.46 -19.04
N VAL A 140 -4.88 -4.44 -17.72
CA VAL A 140 -4.14 -5.34 -16.84
C VAL A 140 -5.07 -6.50 -16.47
N SER A 141 -4.62 -7.74 -16.66
CA SER A 141 -5.35 -8.93 -16.24
C SER A 141 -4.43 -9.82 -15.43
N ILE A 142 -4.78 -10.07 -14.17
CA ILE A 142 -3.98 -10.83 -13.21
C ILE A 142 -4.81 -12.03 -12.75
N PRO A 143 -4.32 -13.28 -12.90
CA PRO A 143 -4.98 -14.44 -12.29
C PRO A 143 -5.16 -14.23 -10.79
N ILE A 144 -6.32 -14.60 -10.25
CA ILE A 144 -6.58 -14.45 -8.81
C ILE A 144 -5.55 -15.32 -8.06
N PRO A 145 -4.73 -14.75 -7.16
CA PRO A 145 -3.73 -15.54 -6.46
C PRO A 145 -4.39 -16.59 -5.57
N ASN A 146 -3.69 -17.70 -5.33
CA ASN A 146 -4.15 -18.71 -4.36
C ASN A 146 -4.34 -18.08 -2.96
N ASP A 147 -5.26 -18.65 -2.17
CA ASP A 147 -5.54 -18.20 -0.80
C ASP A 147 -5.96 -16.72 -0.68
N SER A 148 -6.74 -16.25 -1.66
CA SER A 148 -7.20 -14.85 -1.77
C SER A 148 -8.66 -14.62 -1.39
N LEU A 149 -9.30 -15.57 -0.72
CA LEU A 149 -10.64 -15.38 -0.18
C LEU A 149 -10.62 -14.48 1.08
N PRO A 150 -11.64 -13.65 1.32
CA PRO A 150 -12.76 -13.33 0.41
C PRO A 150 -12.35 -12.40 -0.75
N TYR A 151 -12.92 -12.62 -1.94
CA TYR A 151 -12.59 -11.88 -3.15
C TYR A 151 -13.03 -10.41 -3.12
N GLU A 152 -14.08 -10.07 -2.38
CA GLU A 152 -14.53 -8.66 -2.25
C GLU A 152 -13.52 -7.73 -1.57
N THR A 153 -12.43 -8.28 -1.03
CA THR A 153 -11.35 -7.51 -0.39
C THR A 153 -10.07 -7.49 -1.20
N LEU A 154 -10.07 -8.10 -2.40
CA LEU A 154 -8.94 -8.06 -3.32
C LEU A 154 -9.03 -6.83 -4.20
N ASP A 155 -7.92 -6.11 -4.25
CA ASP A 155 -7.79 -4.92 -5.07
C ASP A 155 -6.40 -4.84 -5.68
N LEU A 156 -6.34 -4.17 -6.82
CA LEU A 156 -5.10 -3.84 -7.50
C LEU A 156 -4.53 -2.54 -6.92
N TYR A 157 -3.27 -2.55 -6.53
CA TYR A 157 -2.55 -1.37 -6.07
C TYR A 157 -1.32 -1.10 -6.94
N MET A 158 -0.99 0.18 -7.13
CA MET A 158 0.27 0.62 -7.73
C MET A 158 1.16 1.32 -6.71
N TRP A 159 2.47 1.20 -6.89
CA TRP A 159 3.45 1.98 -6.16
C TRP A 159 3.87 3.19 -7.01
N THR A 160 3.72 4.40 -6.46
CA THR A 160 4.04 5.66 -7.15
C THR A 160 5.47 6.16 -6.92
N GLY A 161 6.29 5.41 -6.20
CA GLY A 161 7.58 5.87 -5.67
C GLY A 161 7.49 6.52 -4.29
N GLN A 162 6.27 6.86 -3.83
CA GLN A 162 6.03 7.48 -2.52
C GLN A 162 4.94 6.80 -1.71
N SER A 163 3.86 6.37 -2.37
CA SER A 163 2.72 5.74 -1.70
C SER A 163 2.11 4.63 -2.54
N TRP A 164 1.33 3.79 -1.86
CA TRP A 164 0.50 2.77 -2.49
C TRP A 164 -0.87 3.37 -2.82
N GLU A 165 -1.23 3.34 -4.09
CA GLU A 165 -2.49 3.88 -4.59
C GLU A 165 -3.35 2.78 -5.18
N HIS A 166 -4.64 2.80 -4.85
CA HIS A 166 -5.61 1.86 -5.39
C HIS A 166 -5.85 2.13 -6.88
N LEU A 167 -5.82 1.08 -7.70
CA LEU A 167 -6.18 1.13 -9.10
C LEU A 167 -7.62 0.62 -9.31
N PRO A 168 -8.46 1.34 -10.07
CA PRO A 168 -9.78 0.86 -10.44
C PRO A 168 -9.70 -0.51 -11.13
N ASN A 169 -10.33 -1.51 -10.51
CA ASN A 169 -10.28 -2.89 -10.96
C ASN A 169 -11.63 -3.58 -10.73
N GLU A 170 -11.83 -4.71 -11.41
CA GLU A 170 -12.97 -5.60 -11.25
C GLU A 170 -12.48 -7.03 -11.02
N VAL A 171 -13.01 -7.67 -9.98
CA VAL A 171 -12.73 -9.08 -9.69
C VAL A 171 -13.73 -9.95 -10.45
N LEU A 172 -13.28 -10.57 -11.53
CA LEU A 172 -14.08 -11.45 -12.38
C LEU A 172 -13.96 -12.90 -11.88
N ALA A 173 -14.63 -13.20 -10.77
CA ALA A 173 -14.53 -14.51 -10.09
C ALA A 173 -14.88 -15.72 -10.99
N THR A 174 -15.77 -15.56 -11.97
CA THR A 174 -16.11 -16.63 -12.93
C THR A 174 -14.98 -16.97 -13.90
N SER A 175 -14.11 -15.99 -14.17
CA SER A 175 -12.97 -16.09 -15.08
C SER A 175 -11.65 -16.22 -14.34
N ASP A 176 -11.67 -16.24 -13.00
CA ASP A 176 -10.52 -16.36 -12.10
C ASP A 176 -9.45 -15.29 -12.34
N VAL A 177 -9.87 -14.04 -12.64
CA VAL A 177 -8.97 -12.91 -12.90
C VAL A 177 -9.44 -11.62 -12.21
N VAL A 178 -8.47 -10.78 -11.85
CA VAL A 178 -8.68 -9.35 -11.58
C VAL A 178 -8.31 -8.58 -12.84
N GLU A 179 -9.25 -7.76 -13.34
CA GLU A 179 -9.05 -6.93 -14.54
C GLU A 179 -9.06 -5.44 -14.16
N ALA A 180 -8.12 -4.66 -14.69
CA ALA A 180 -8.10 -3.21 -14.58
C ALA A 180 -7.94 -2.57 -15.94
N ARG A 181 -8.79 -1.58 -16.25
CA ARG A 181 -8.76 -0.81 -17.50
C ARG A 181 -8.26 0.60 -17.18
N LEU A 182 -7.02 0.86 -17.57
CA LEU A 182 -6.27 2.06 -17.16
C LEU A 182 -6.00 2.95 -18.37
N ASN A 183 -5.93 4.25 -18.14
CA ASN A 183 -5.56 5.27 -19.11
C ASN A 183 -4.05 5.61 -19.07
N PHE A 184 -3.25 4.73 -18.47
CA PHE A 184 -1.80 4.81 -18.40
C PHE A 184 -1.21 3.39 -18.26
N VAL A 185 0.11 3.27 -18.30
CA VAL A 185 0.81 2.00 -18.01
C VAL A 185 1.31 2.05 -16.56
N PRO A 186 0.86 1.16 -15.66
CA PRO A 186 1.36 1.13 -14.30
C PRO A 186 2.79 0.56 -14.28
N GLU A 187 3.71 1.28 -13.65
CA GLU A 187 5.12 0.85 -13.56
C GLU A 187 5.28 -0.27 -12.54
N TYR A 188 4.87 -0.06 -11.29
CA TYR A 188 4.89 -1.08 -10.24
C TYR A 188 3.48 -1.33 -9.74
N PHE A 189 3.02 -2.58 -9.76
CA PHE A 189 1.68 -2.93 -9.29
C PHE A 189 1.58 -4.36 -8.76
N MET A 190 0.57 -4.61 -7.93
CA MET A 190 0.28 -5.95 -7.40
C MET A 190 -1.13 -6.07 -6.83
N ILE A 191 -1.61 -7.31 -6.70
CA ILE A 191 -2.84 -7.62 -5.96
C ILE A 191 -2.54 -7.63 -4.47
N MET A 192 -3.34 -6.88 -3.72
CA MET A 192 -3.34 -6.87 -2.27
C MET A 192 -4.74 -7.18 -1.75
N GLN A 193 -4.80 -7.69 -0.54
CA GLN A 193 -6.04 -7.87 0.19
C GLN A 193 -6.15 -6.84 1.31
N THR A 194 -7.25 -6.11 1.35
CA THR A 194 -7.55 -5.20 2.46
C THR A 194 -8.00 -6.03 3.66
N SER A 195 -7.18 -6.01 4.71
CA SER A 195 -7.52 -6.64 5.99
C SER A 195 -8.42 -5.72 6.81
N GLY A 196 -9.49 -6.30 7.38
CA GLY A 196 -10.42 -5.57 8.26
C GLY A 196 -9.79 -5.06 9.56
N ALA A 197 -8.53 -5.39 9.83
CA ALA A 197 -7.81 -4.96 11.04
C ALA A 197 -7.49 -3.45 11.06
N GLY A 198 -7.45 -2.78 9.90
CA GLY A 198 -7.10 -1.35 9.84
C GLY A 198 -8.25 -0.38 9.63
N ASN A 199 -9.41 -0.87 9.21
CA ASN A 199 -10.61 -0.05 8.97
C ASN A 199 -11.84 -0.78 9.52
N ILE A 200 -11.90 -0.97 10.84
CA ILE A 200 -13.20 -1.23 11.46
C ILE A 200 -13.98 0.07 11.28
N PRO A 201 -15.13 0.10 10.58
CA PRO A 201 -15.91 1.31 10.47
C PRO A 201 -16.23 1.82 11.88
N GLU A 202 -15.68 2.98 12.22
CA GLU A 202 -15.87 3.61 13.52
C GLU A 202 -17.20 4.36 13.53
N ALA A 203 -18.23 3.75 14.10
CA ALA A 203 -19.49 4.43 14.37
C ALA A 203 -19.39 5.22 15.68
N THR A 204 -19.82 6.48 15.70
CA THR A 204 -20.02 7.22 16.95
C THR A 204 -21.52 7.31 17.22
N ALA A 205 -21.94 6.95 18.44
CA ALA A 205 -23.34 7.05 18.84
C ALA A 205 -23.61 8.38 19.53
N THR A 206 -24.77 8.97 19.24
CA THR A 206 -25.28 10.13 19.99
C THR A 206 -26.32 9.66 20.98
N LEU A 207 -26.13 10.00 22.25
CA LEU A 207 -26.96 9.61 23.38
C LEU A 207 -27.48 10.87 24.10
N GLU A 208 -28.70 10.81 24.60
CA GLU A 208 -29.19 11.80 25.56
C GLU A 208 -28.61 11.52 26.95
N PHE A 209 -28.56 12.53 27.82
CA PHE A 209 -28.02 12.41 29.17
C PHE A 209 -28.62 11.21 29.92
N ASN A 210 -27.77 10.42 30.58
CA ASN A 210 -28.12 9.15 31.26
C ASN A 210 -28.72 8.04 30.38
N SER A 211 -28.69 8.17 29.05
CA SER A 211 -29.03 7.07 28.16
C SER A 211 -27.87 6.09 28.03
N GLN A 212 -28.17 4.82 27.78
CA GLN A 212 -27.18 3.76 27.58
C GLN A 212 -27.25 3.26 26.14
N LEU A 213 -26.13 2.72 25.65
CA LEU A 213 -26.10 2.01 24.39
C LEU A 213 -27.02 0.77 24.45
N PRO A 214 -27.67 0.40 23.33
CA PRO A 214 -28.34 -0.89 23.21
C PRO A 214 -27.38 -2.06 23.43
N ASP A 215 -27.91 -3.17 23.95
CA ASP A 215 -27.12 -4.39 24.15
C ASP A 215 -26.45 -4.85 22.85
N GLY A 216 -25.14 -5.06 22.90
CA GLY A 216 -24.33 -5.52 21.78
C GLY A 216 -23.89 -4.43 20.79
N ALA A 217 -24.21 -3.16 21.03
CA ALA A 217 -23.69 -2.06 20.23
C ALA A 217 -22.17 -1.88 20.43
N VAL A 218 -21.43 -1.76 19.34
CA VAL A 218 -19.99 -1.45 19.33
C VAL A 218 -19.81 -0.13 18.60
N VAL A 219 -19.24 0.86 19.28
CA VAL A 219 -19.01 2.22 18.76
C VAL A 219 -17.57 2.64 19.05
N ALA A 220 -17.01 3.59 18.33
CA ALA A 220 -15.72 4.18 18.70
C ALA A 220 -15.90 5.13 19.89
N ASN A 221 -16.86 6.06 19.77
CA ASN A 221 -17.15 7.08 20.77
C ASN A 221 -18.65 7.17 21.09
N GLU A 222 -18.94 7.80 22.23
CA GLU A 222 -20.29 8.10 22.70
C GLU A 222 -20.42 9.62 22.88
N MET A 223 -21.16 10.29 22.01
CA MET A 223 -21.48 11.71 22.16
C MET A 223 -22.69 11.85 23.09
N VAL A 224 -22.49 12.38 24.30
CA VAL A 224 -23.53 12.39 25.34
C VAL A 224 -23.92 13.82 25.71
N SER A 225 -25.21 14.14 25.64
CA SER A 225 -25.73 15.45 26.09
C SER A 225 -25.69 15.57 27.61
N GLY A 226 -25.78 16.78 28.15
CA GLY A 226 -25.82 17.02 29.61
C GLY A 226 -25.43 18.44 29.99
N LEU A 227 -24.58 19.07 29.18
CA LEU A 227 -24.07 20.41 29.38
C LEU A 227 -24.76 21.43 28.48
N ARG A 228 -24.95 22.65 29.01
CA ARG A 228 -25.58 23.76 28.30
C ARG A 228 -24.80 25.05 28.46
N LEU A 229 -24.86 25.92 27.45
CA LEU A 229 -24.35 27.29 27.53
C LEU A 229 -25.20 28.08 28.54
N ARG A 230 -24.53 28.80 29.45
CA ARG A 230 -25.16 29.74 30.39
C ARG A 230 -24.97 31.18 29.92
N GLY A 231 -25.80 32.09 30.43
CA GLY A 231 -25.84 33.50 29.99
C GLY A 231 -24.62 34.37 30.32
N ASP A 232 -23.67 33.86 31.10
CA ASP A 232 -22.38 34.49 31.38
C ASP A 232 -21.22 33.83 30.61
N GLY A 233 -21.53 32.92 29.68
CA GLY A 233 -20.53 32.11 28.99
C GLY A 233 -20.00 30.94 29.82
N ALA A 234 -20.52 30.64 31.01
CA ALA A 234 -20.16 29.39 31.69
C ALA A 234 -21.01 28.21 31.17
N LEU A 235 -20.79 27.04 31.76
CA LEU A 235 -21.61 25.85 31.53
C LEU A 235 -22.63 25.65 32.66
N ASP A 236 -23.79 25.14 32.31
CA ASP A 236 -24.83 24.66 33.21
C ASP A 236 -25.17 23.20 32.90
N GLY A 237 -25.83 22.52 33.85
CA GLY A 237 -26.14 21.09 33.77
C GLY A 237 -25.03 20.18 34.32
N ASP A 238 -25.19 18.89 34.07
CA ASP A 238 -24.33 17.85 34.61
C ASP A 238 -23.42 17.28 33.51
N ALA A 239 -22.13 17.17 33.80
CA ALA A 239 -21.19 16.53 32.89
C ALA A 239 -21.48 15.02 32.83
N PRO A 240 -21.54 14.40 31.62
CA PRO A 240 -21.79 12.97 31.49
C PRO A 240 -20.67 12.14 32.14
N TYR A 241 -20.94 10.91 32.54
CA TYR A 241 -19.86 10.05 33.00
C TYR A 241 -18.96 9.64 31.83
N ASN A 242 -17.65 9.63 32.03
CA ASN A 242 -16.70 9.22 31.00
C ASN A 242 -16.53 7.69 30.98
N ASN A 243 -17.18 7.03 30.03
CA ASN A 243 -17.11 5.57 29.83
C ASN A 243 -15.76 5.19 29.21
N ASP A 244 -14.76 4.92 30.06
CA ASP A 244 -13.43 4.43 29.68
C ASP A 244 -12.71 5.31 28.63
N GLY A 245 -12.92 6.63 28.68
CA GLY A 245 -12.28 7.58 27.77
C GLY A 245 -12.94 7.69 26.39
N ARG A 246 -14.14 7.11 26.20
CA ARG A 246 -14.88 7.11 24.91
C ARG A 246 -16.01 8.13 24.88
N THR A 247 -16.32 8.78 26.00
CA THR A 247 -17.41 9.77 26.07
C THR A 247 -16.94 11.14 25.60
N ILE A 248 -17.68 11.72 24.67
CA ILE A 248 -17.50 13.09 24.20
C ILE A 248 -18.74 13.90 24.65
N PRO A 249 -18.62 14.85 25.59
CA PRO A 249 -19.77 15.65 26.00
C PRO A 249 -20.26 16.56 24.87
N ILE A 250 -21.59 16.70 24.77
CA ILE A 250 -22.23 17.67 23.88
C ILE A 250 -22.68 18.87 24.72
N ILE A 251 -22.26 20.07 24.31
CA ILE A 251 -22.66 21.34 24.89
C ILE A 251 -23.67 22.01 23.96
N ARG A 252 -24.86 22.32 24.47
CA ARG A 252 -25.99 22.85 23.70
C ARG A 252 -26.39 24.25 24.15
N ASN A 253 -26.94 25.08 23.25
CA ASN A 253 -27.64 26.32 23.60
C ASN A 253 -29.17 26.16 23.51
N TRP A 254 -29.67 24.93 23.57
CA TRP A 254 -31.08 24.64 23.34
C TRP A 254 -31.57 23.56 24.30
N GLU A 255 -32.88 23.56 24.50
CA GLU A 255 -33.58 22.67 25.43
C GLU A 255 -34.71 21.91 24.71
N GLY A 256 -35.21 20.86 25.35
CA GLY A 256 -36.23 19.98 24.78
C GLY A 256 -35.65 18.89 23.89
N ASP A 257 -36.50 18.30 23.06
CA ASP A 257 -36.10 17.20 22.19
C ASP A 257 -35.31 17.70 20.96
N SER A 258 -34.32 16.91 20.54
CA SER A 258 -33.47 17.20 19.37
C SER A 258 -34.24 17.54 18.08
N TRP A 259 -35.45 17.01 17.92
CA TRP A 259 -36.32 17.18 16.74
C TRP A 259 -37.26 18.40 16.82
N ALA A 260 -37.44 18.98 18.01
CA ALA A 260 -38.22 20.22 18.24
C ALA A 260 -37.59 21.06 19.36
N PRO A 261 -36.35 21.54 19.18
CA PRO A 261 -35.63 22.21 20.25
C PRO A 261 -36.12 23.64 20.47
N THR A 262 -36.16 24.07 21.73
CA THR A 262 -36.26 25.47 22.10
C THR A 262 -34.85 26.06 22.09
N VAL A 263 -34.50 26.76 21.02
CA VAL A 263 -33.15 27.34 20.84
C VAL A 263 -33.04 28.68 21.55
N ARG A 264 -32.03 28.84 22.40
CA ARG A 264 -31.68 30.09 23.06
C ARG A 264 -30.65 30.86 22.24
N THR A 265 -31.14 31.50 21.18
CA THR A 265 -30.31 32.34 20.30
C THR A 265 -29.70 33.54 21.02
N ASP A 266 -30.37 34.03 22.07
CA ASP A 266 -29.87 35.09 22.93
C ASP A 266 -28.52 34.74 23.59
N LEU A 267 -28.34 33.48 24.03
CA LEU A 267 -27.11 33.05 24.69
C LEU A 267 -25.92 33.03 23.73
N ILE A 268 -26.10 32.47 22.54
CA ILE A 268 -25.02 32.40 21.55
C ILE A 268 -24.71 33.77 20.97
N ASN A 269 -25.71 34.62 20.74
CA ASN A 269 -25.48 35.98 20.23
C ASN A 269 -24.72 36.84 21.24
N ASN A 270 -25.05 36.73 22.53
CA ASN A 270 -24.29 37.42 23.59
C ASN A 270 -22.85 36.90 23.67
N LEU A 271 -22.66 35.57 23.63
CA LEU A 271 -21.34 34.95 23.62
C LEU A 271 -20.47 35.43 22.45
N LEU A 272 -21.05 35.58 21.24
CA LEU A 272 -20.29 36.00 20.06
C LEU A 272 -19.88 37.49 20.09
N ILE A 273 -20.59 38.34 20.84
CA ILE A 273 -20.32 39.78 20.91
C ILE A 273 -19.42 40.14 22.11
N ASP A 274 -19.50 39.39 23.21
CA ASP A 274 -18.79 39.68 24.46
C ASP A 274 -17.55 38.79 24.64
N ILE A 275 -16.36 39.41 24.55
CA ILE A 275 -15.06 38.73 24.72
C ILE A 275 -14.95 38.07 26.11
N GLY A 276 -15.48 38.68 27.16
CA GLY A 276 -15.44 38.13 28.51
C GLY A 276 -16.23 36.83 28.62
N GLN A 277 -17.37 36.74 27.93
CA GLN A 277 -18.13 35.49 27.85
C GLN A 277 -17.39 34.42 27.04
N GLN A 278 -16.68 34.79 25.98
CA GLN A 278 -15.86 33.86 25.19
C GLN A 278 -14.74 33.24 26.02
N GLU A 279 -14.03 34.07 26.79
CA GLU A 279 -12.99 33.60 27.71
C GLU A 279 -13.57 32.70 28.81
N ASN A 280 -14.72 33.06 29.38
CA ASN A 280 -15.38 32.22 30.37
C ASN A 280 -15.81 30.87 29.78
N GLN A 281 -16.32 30.87 28.55
CA GLN A 281 -16.73 29.66 27.85
C GLN A 281 -15.55 28.76 27.55
N LEU A 282 -14.45 29.31 27.05
CA LEU A 282 -13.23 28.56 26.81
C LEU A 282 -12.72 27.90 28.10
N ASN A 283 -12.62 28.68 29.18
CA ASN A 283 -12.17 28.18 30.48
C ASN A 283 -13.10 27.10 31.05
N ALA A 284 -14.42 27.29 30.97
CA ALA A 284 -15.39 26.33 31.49
C ALA A 284 -15.36 25.01 30.70
N VAL A 285 -15.23 25.08 29.37
CA VAL A 285 -15.07 23.91 28.51
C VAL A 285 -13.76 23.17 28.82
N GLU A 286 -12.64 23.88 28.88
CA GLU A 286 -11.33 23.29 29.16
C GLU A 286 -11.29 22.60 30.53
N GLN A 287 -11.77 23.28 31.57
CA GLN A 287 -11.85 22.68 32.91
C GLN A 287 -12.72 21.43 32.91
N THR A 288 -13.86 21.46 32.22
CA THR A 288 -14.76 20.30 32.14
C THR A 288 -14.11 19.12 31.44
N ILE A 289 -13.35 19.35 30.35
CA ILE A 289 -12.61 18.31 29.63
C ILE A 289 -11.51 17.71 30.51
N LEU A 290 -10.69 18.56 31.14
CA LEU A 290 -9.57 18.11 31.96
C LEU A 290 -10.02 17.37 33.23
N LEU A 291 -11.03 17.87 33.94
CA LEU A 291 -11.53 17.22 35.16
C LEU A 291 -12.12 15.83 34.88
N ASN A 292 -12.79 15.65 33.74
CA ASN A 292 -13.48 14.41 33.42
C ASN A 292 -12.71 13.51 32.45
N SER A 293 -11.51 13.93 32.02
CA SER A 293 -10.62 13.20 31.10
C SER A 293 -11.26 12.84 29.76
N TYR A 294 -12.08 13.73 29.19
CA TYR A 294 -12.68 13.48 27.88
C TYR A 294 -11.63 13.58 26.76
N PRO A 295 -11.75 12.76 25.70
CA PRO A 295 -10.89 12.86 24.52
C PRO A 295 -11.21 14.10 23.65
N GLY A 296 -12.35 14.77 23.88
CA GLY A 296 -12.76 15.96 23.15
C GLY A 296 -14.10 16.52 23.66
N VAL A 297 -14.71 17.41 22.88
CA VAL A 297 -16.03 18.01 23.15
C VAL A 297 -16.75 18.29 21.84
N VAL A 298 -18.09 18.20 21.84
CA VAL A 298 -18.94 18.65 20.73
C VAL A 298 -19.67 19.93 21.16
N ILE A 299 -19.62 20.95 20.32
CA ILE A 299 -20.41 22.18 20.48
C ILE A 299 -21.58 22.13 19.48
N ASP A 300 -22.80 21.96 19.98
CA ASP A 300 -24.05 21.98 19.20
C ASP A 300 -24.83 23.27 19.53
N TYR A 301 -24.27 24.39 19.09
CA TYR A 301 -24.93 25.69 19.15
C TYR A 301 -25.70 25.95 17.86
N ARG A 302 -26.96 26.34 18.02
CA ARG A 302 -27.90 26.57 16.92
C ARG A 302 -28.40 28.01 16.90
N GLY A 303 -28.89 28.43 15.74
CA GLY A 303 -29.44 29.78 15.56
C GLY A 303 -28.35 30.85 15.54
N VAL A 304 -27.18 30.52 14.98
CA VAL A 304 -26.16 31.51 14.64
C VAL A 304 -26.63 32.23 13.39
N ASP A 305 -26.93 33.52 13.51
CA ASP A 305 -27.23 34.36 12.36
C ASP A 305 -25.92 34.71 11.63
N ALA A 306 -25.92 34.58 10.30
CA ALA A 306 -24.83 35.12 9.50
C ALA A 306 -24.94 36.66 9.52
N LEU A 307 -23.90 37.33 10.03
CA LEU A 307 -23.75 38.78 9.96
C LEU A 307 -23.63 39.27 8.51
#